data_AF-A0AAD3DZM5-F1
#
_entry.id   AF-A0AAD3DZM5-F1
#
_cell.length_a   1.000
_cell.length_b   1.000
_cell.length_c   1.000
_cell.angle_alpha   90.00
_cell.angle_beta   90.00
_cell.angle_gamma   90.00
#
_symmetry.space_group_name_H-M   'P 1'
#
loop_
_entity.id
_entity.type
_entity.pdbx_description
1 polymer ?
#
loop_
_entity_poly.entity_id
_entity_poly.type
_entity_poly.pdbx_seq_one_letter_code
_entity_poly.pdbx_strand_id
1 'polypeptide(L)'
;GNSDSSGSSTDFPTGDVATAPSCSGTPTMDTSQPDDVGYLWGWQSGRACVFRSSSGKPIYYAALISGDWDAQPGYVPKPSSKSGWFDAPRCSQPPTYDAKPDSEGRLWGYENGQGCVYRDARGYPLFYSDLQNGNVAEYYNKGSLWDNSPACPNAPSWSNARADNFGRLWGWDDKAGSSCAFKDASGQAIYPPKP
;
A
#
# COMPACT_ATOMS: atom_id res chain seq x y z
N GLY A 1 25.97 27.19 -16.63
CA GLY A 1 24.76 26.35 -16.59
C GLY A 1 25.19 24.99 -16.11
N ASN A 2 24.58 24.48 -15.06
CA ASN A 2 24.66 23.06 -14.75
C ASN A 2 23.32 22.66 -14.14
N SER A 3 22.61 21.84 -14.88
CA SER A 3 21.40 21.15 -14.48
C SER A 3 21.81 19.95 -13.65
N ASP A 4 21.14 19.71 -12.52
CA ASP A 4 21.01 18.36 -11.99
C ASP A 4 19.62 18.22 -11.35
N SER A 5 18.82 17.37 -11.99
CA SER A 5 17.55 16.85 -11.48
C SER A 5 17.81 15.41 -11.04
N SER A 6 17.54 15.07 -9.79
CA SER A 6 17.47 13.67 -9.33
C SER A 6 16.83 13.60 -7.94
N GLY A 7 15.65 12.97 -7.86
CA GLY A 7 14.97 12.65 -6.60
C GLY A 7 13.46 12.88 -6.63
N SER A 8 12.74 12.27 -7.58
CA SER A 8 11.26 12.28 -7.56
C SER A 8 10.76 11.27 -6.52
N SER A 9 10.90 11.63 -5.24
CA SER A 9 9.95 11.19 -4.22
C SER A 9 8.57 11.66 -4.66
N THR A 10 7.63 10.74 -4.88
CA THR A 10 6.23 11.08 -5.14
C THR A 10 5.48 11.50 -3.88
N ASP A 11 6.18 11.87 -2.82
CA ASP A 11 5.54 12.54 -1.68
C ASP A 11 5.24 13.98 -2.09
N PHE A 12 3.99 14.20 -2.50
CA PHE A 12 3.47 15.54 -2.68
C PHE A 12 3.61 16.27 -1.33
N PRO A 13 4.19 17.47 -1.27
CA PRO A 13 4.23 18.24 -0.04
C PRO A 13 2.78 18.57 0.35
N THR A 14 2.25 17.84 1.32
CA THR A 14 0.93 18.09 1.90
C THR A 14 1.01 19.31 2.79
N GLY A 15 0.00 20.17 2.71
CA GLY A 15 -0.09 21.40 3.48
C GLY A 15 -1.03 21.26 4.68
N ASP A 16 -1.47 22.39 5.23
CA ASP A 16 -2.54 22.37 6.22
C ASP A 16 -3.88 22.01 5.54
N VAL A 17 -4.48 20.90 5.97
CA VAL A 17 -5.76 20.40 5.48
C VAL A 17 -6.90 21.43 5.60
N ALA A 18 -6.84 22.35 6.56
CA ALA A 18 -7.86 23.36 6.77
C ALA A 18 -7.80 24.48 5.72
N THR A 19 -6.61 24.78 5.19
CA THR A 19 -6.37 25.90 4.26
C THR A 19 -6.13 25.44 2.82
N ALA A 20 -5.84 24.15 2.61
CA ALA A 20 -5.64 23.59 1.29
C ALA A 20 -6.89 23.67 0.40
N PRO A 21 -6.72 23.94 -0.91
CA PRO A 21 -7.81 23.97 -1.86
C PRO A 21 -8.46 22.59 -2.00
N SER A 22 -9.75 22.56 -2.32
CA SER A 22 -10.46 21.30 -2.60
C SER A 22 -10.03 20.72 -3.94
N CYS A 23 -9.82 19.40 -4.01
CA CYS A 23 -9.70 18.71 -5.28
C CYS A 23 -11.05 18.68 -6.01
N SER A 24 -11.03 18.80 -7.33
CA SER A 24 -12.19 18.50 -8.18
C SER A 24 -12.35 17.00 -8.35
N GLY A 25 -13.60 16.51 -8.33
CA GLY A 25 -13.95 15.10 -8.52
C GLY A 25 -13.91 14.28 -7.23
N THR A 26 -14.36 13.03 -7.35
CA THR A 26 -14.34 12.05 -6.26
C THR A 26 -12.94 11.42 -6.18
N PRO A 27 -12.36 11.24 -4.98
CA PRO A 27 -11.10 10.51 -4.87
C PRO A 27 -11.27 9.07 -5.35
N THR A 28 -10.22 8.52 -5.94
CA THR A 28 -10.07 7.09 -6.21
C THR A 28 -8.70 6.63 -5.70
N MET A 29 -8.47 5.32 -5.71
CA MET A 29 -7.17 4.75 -5.34
C MET A 29 -6.01 5.23 -6.23
N ASP A 30 -6.30 5.73 -7.43
CA ASP A 30 -5.30 6.20 -8.40
C ASP A 30 -5.13 7.73 -8.38
N THR A 31 -6.16 8.46 -7.94
CA THR A 31 -6.17 9.93 -7.97
C THR A 31 -5.90 10.55 -6.60
N SER A 32 -5.76 9.73 -5.56
CA SER A 32 -5.58 10.20 -4.19
C SER A 32 -4.49 9.45 -3.42
N GLN A 33 -3.83 10.20 -2.54
CA GLN A 33 -2.81 9.71 -1.62
C GLN A 33 -3.15 10.20 -0.21
N PRO A 34 -3.26 9.31 0.78
CA PRO A 34 -3.47 9.70 2.16
C PRO A 34 -2.21 10.38 2.74
N ASP A 35 -2.39 11.37 3.60
CA ASP A 35 -1.32 11.88 4.46
C ASP A 35 -1.16 11.10 5.77
N ASP A 36 -0.29 11.59 6.65
CA ASP A 36 0.02 11.03 7.97
C ASP A 36 -1.14 11.06 8.98
N VAL A 37 -2.30 11.59 8.60
CA VAL A 37 -3.53 11.57 9.41
C VAL A 37 -4.66 10.83 8.66
N GLY A 38 -4.41 10.43 7.41
CA GLY A 38 -5.32 9.71 6.55
C GLY A 38 -6.23 10.60 5.70
N TYR A 39 -5.99 11.91 5.64
CA TYR A 39 -6.71 12.79 4.71
C TYR A 39 -6.30 12.47 3.28
N LEU A 40 -7.27 12.41 2.37
CA LEU A 40 -6.97 12.16 0.97
C LEU A 40 -6.55 13.45 0.27
N TRP A 41 -5.33 13.43 -0.23
CA TRP A 41 -4.75 14.48 -1.05
C TRP A 41 -4.70 14.06 -2.51
N GLY A 42 -4.82 15.03 -3.41
CA GLY A 42 -4.57 14.87 -4.84
C GLY A 42 -3.65 15.98 -5.35
N TRP A 43 -3.31 15.92 -6.63
CA TRP A 43 -2.50 16.94 -7.30
C TRP A 43 -3.23 17.51 -8.50
N GLN A 44 -3.56 18.81 -8.47
CA GLN A 44 -4.33 19.47 -9.51
C GLN A 44 -3.82 20.89 -9.76
N SER A 45 -3.73 21.27 -11.03
CA SER A 45 -3.27 22.62 -11.43
C SER A 45 -1.92 23.02 -10.80
N GLY A 46 -0.98 22.07 -10.70
CA GLY A 46 0.36 22.30 -10.18
C GLY A 46 0.48 22.47 -8.67
N ARG A 47 -0.56 22.10 -7.89
CA ARG A 47 -0.52 22.13 -6.42
C ARG A 47 -1.26 20.96 -5.79
N ALA A 48 -0.93 20.68 -4.53
CA ALA A 48 -1.67 19.74 -3.70
C ALA A 48 -3.08 20.29 -3.40
N CYS A 49 -4.06 19.39 -3.36
CA CYS A 49 -5.43 19.68 -2.99
C CYS A 49 -5.96 18.58 -2.07
N VAL A 50 -6.99 18.90 -1.26
CA VAL A 50 -7.64 17.95 -0.35
C VAL A 50 -8.97 17.52 -0.94
N PHE A 51 -9.24 16.21 -1.00
CA PHE A 51 -10.56 15.73 -1.34
C PHE A 51 -11.54 16.02 -0.21
N ARG A 52 -12.69 16.59 -0.54
CA ARG A 52 -13.72 16.97 0.44
C ARG A 52 -15.08 16.41 0.03
N SER A 53 -15.91 16.09 1.02
CA SER A 53 -17.28 15.65 0.80
C SER A 53 -18.15 16.83 0.37
N SER A 54 -19.40 16.56 0.02
CA SER A 54 -20.39 17.59 -0.33
C SER A 54 -20.65 18.60 0.81
N SER A 55 -20.39 18.22 2.06
CA SER A 55 -20.47 19.10 3.23
C SER A 55 -19.20 19.92 3.48
N GLY A 56 -18.19 19.82 2.61
CA GLY A 56 -16.93 20.56 2.70
C GLY A 56 -15.94 19.97 3.72
N LYS A 57 -16.24 18.82 4.33
CA LYS A 57 -15.33 18.14 5.24
C LYS A 57 -14.26 17.37 4.46
N PRO A 58 -13.00 17.36 4.90
CA PRO A 58 -11.99 16.48 4.32
C PRO A 58 -12.45 15.02 4.32
N ILE A 59 -12.20 14.33 3.21
CA ILE A 59 -12.44 12.90 3.06
C ILE A 59 -11.22 12.15 3.56
N TYR A 60 -11.46 11.09 4.32
CA TYR A 60 -10.43 10.20 4.82
C TYR A 60 -10.36 8.93 3.99
N TYR A 61 -9.19 8.29 3.99
CA TYR A 61 -8.96 7.06 3.27
C TYR A 61 -9.97 5.95 3.60
N ALA A 62 -10.45 5.88 4.85
CA ALA A 62 -11.49 4.92 5.24
C ALA A 62 -12.77 5.04 4.37
N ALA A 63 -13.11 6.24 3.90
CA ALA A 63 -14.27 6.47 3.04
C ALA A 63 -14.14 5.83 1.65
N LEU A 64 -12.91 5.72 1.11
CA LEU A 64 -12.67 5.01 -0.16
C LEU A 64 -12.98 3.52 -0.06
N ILE A 65 -12.79 2.94 1.12
CA ILE A 65 -12.97 1.51 1.37
C ILE A 65 -14.42 1.22 1.76
N SER A 66 -14.99 2.00 2.67
CA SER A 66 -16.35 1.78 3.17
C SER A 66 -17.43 2.25 2.21
N GLY A 67 -17.11 3.18 1.31
CA GLY A 67 -18.08 3.91 0.50
C GLY A 67 -18.90 4.93 1.30
N ASP A 68 -18.59 5.12 2.58
CA ASP A 68 -19.21 6.13 3.45
C ASP A 68 -18.38 7.42 3.42
N TRP A 69 -18.79 8.37 2.56
CA TRP A 69 -18.10 9.65 2.36
C TRP A 69 -18.26 10.64 3.50
N ASP A 70 -19.14 10.37 4.45
CA ASP A 70 -19.31 11.15 5.67
C ASP A 70 -18.59 10.51 6.87
N ALA A 71 -17.99 9.32 6.69
CA ALA A 71 -17.12 8.68 7.67
C ALA A 71 -15.97 9.62 8.03
N GLN A 72 -16.13 10.28 9.18
CA GLN A 72 -15.02 10.91 9.89
C GLN A 72 -14.26 9.80 10.60
N PRO A 73 -12.93 9.88 10.74
CA PRO A 73 -12.25 9.03 11.68
C PRO A 73 -12.88 9.29 13.04
N GLY A 74 -13.09 8.24 13.82
CA GLY A 74 -13.07 8.42 15.26
C GLY A 74 -11.74 9.11 15.56
N TYR A 75 -11.77 10.39 15.91
CA TYR A 75 -10.60 11.17 16.27
C TYR A 75 -9.88 10.45 17.40
N VAL A 76 -8.77 9.77 17.11
CA VAL A 76 -7.88 9.24 18.15
C VAL A 76 -6.84 10.34 18.40
N PRO A 77 -6.84 10.97 19.58
CA PRO A 77 -5.80 11.94 19.93
C PRO A 77 -4.44 11.24 19.86
N LYS A 78 -3.51 11.79 19.08
CA LYS A 78 -2.12 11.34 19.01
C LYS A 78 -1.53 11.36 20.43
N PRO A 79 -1.19 10.21 21.05
CA PRO A 79 -0.47 10.26 22.32
C PRO A 79 0.93 10.80 22.02
N SER A 80 1.24 11.96 22.61
CA SER A 80 2.44 12.78 22.40
C SER A 80 3.81 12.13 22.67
N SER A 81 3.91 10.80 22.82
CA SER A 81 5.15 10.15 23.25
C SER A 81 5.47 8.78 22.63
N LYS A 82 4.76 8.32 21.58
CA LYS A 82 5.17 7.15 20.80
C LYS A 82 4.81 7.30 19.32
N SER A 83 5.71 6.85 18.45
CA SER A 83 5.53 6.68 17.00
C SER A 83 4.11 6.24 16.68
N GLY A 84 3.34 7.08 15.98
CA GLY A 84 2.01 6.70 15.52
C GLY A 84 2.09 5.56 14.50
N TRP A 85 0.95 5.07 14.03
CA TRP A 85 0.89 4.05 12.96
C TRP A 85 1.79 4.43 11.77
N PHE A 86 1.80 5.71 11.39
CA PHE A 86 2.59 6.23 10.27
C PHE A 86 4.11 6.19 10.51
N ASP A 87 4.54 6.44 11.75
CA ASP A 87 5.94 6.50 12.16
C ASP A 87 6.51 5.10 12.48
N ALA A 88 5.65 4.10 12.70
CA ALA A 88 6.06 2.75 13.02
C ALA A 88 6.72 2.05 11.81
N PRO A 89 7.78 1.23 12.01
CA PRO A 89 8.39 0.50 10.91
C PRO A 89 7.41 -0.49 10.27
N ARG A 90 7.57 -0.78 8.98
CA ARG A 90 6.78 -1.83 8.31
C ARG A 90 7.19 -3.20 8.85
N CYS A 91 6.21 -4.06 9.15
CA CYS A 91 6.49 -5.47 9.49
C CYS A 91 7.15 -6.17 8.30
N SER A 92 8.18 -6.98 8.55
CA SER A 92 8.92 -7.71 7.51
C SER A 92 8.14 -8.88 6.94
N GLN A 93 7.21 -9.43 7.74
CA GLN A 93 6.30 -10.49 7.32
C GLN A 93 4.90 -9.93 7.02
N PRO A 94 4.10 -10.62 6.19
CA PRO A 94 2.68 -10.32 6.01
C PRO A 94 1.90 -10.49 7.32
N PRO A 95 0.74 -9.85 7.49
CA PRO A 95 -0.10 -10.12 8.65
C PRO A 95 -0.69 -11.52 8.58
N THR A 96 -0.62 -12.23 9.71
CA THR A 96 -1.40 -13.45 9.98
C THR A 96 -2.64 -13.10 10.80
N TYR A 97 -3.50 -14.09 11.09
CA TYR A 97 -4.67 -13.92 11.97
C TYR A 97 -4.33 -13.41 13.39
N ASP A 98 -3.07 -13.46 13.80
CA ASP A 98 -2.60 -12.95 15.09
C ASP A 98 -2.36 -11.42 15.08
N ALA A 99 -2.32 -10.80 13.89
CA ALA A 99 -2.21 -9.36 13.73
C ALA A 99 -3.33 -8.65 14.48
N LYS A 100 -2.98 -7.60 15.23
CA LYS A 100 -3.95 -6.87 16.06
C LYS A 100 -4.35 -5.58 15.35
N PRO A 101 -5.64 -5.40 15.02
CA PRO A 101 -6.09 -4.10 14.55
C PRO A 101 -6.03 -3.07 15.67
N ASP A 102 -5.76 -1.81 15.30
CA ASP A 102 -6.07 -0.67 16.15
C ASP A 102 -7.56 -0.28 16.06
N SER A 103 -7.94 0.79 16.76
CA SER A 103 -9.30 1.34 16.76
C SER A 103 -9.82 1.73 15.37
N GLU A 104 -8.92 1.93 14.41
CA GLU A 104 -9.21 2.30 13.03
C GLU A 104 -9.16 1.10 12.09
N GLY A 105 -8.95 -0.11 12.63
CA GLY A 105 -8.93 -1.36 11.88
C GLY A 105 -7.61 -1.64 11.16
N ARG A 106 -6.60 -0.77 11.32
CA ARG A 106 -5.28 -0.95 10.68
C ARG A 106 -4.50 -2.01 11.42
N LEU A 107 -3.87 -2.90 10.68
CA LEU A 107 -3.17 -4.03 11.28
C LEU A 107 -1.80 -3.62 11.84
N TRP A 108 -1.56 -4.03 13.08
CA TRP A 108 -0.29 -3.96 13.78
C TRP A 108 0.29 -5.35 14.03
N GLY A 109 1.61 -5.42 13.99
CA GLY A 109 2.41 -6.58 14.36
C GLY A 109 3.47 -6.24 15.40
N TYR A 110 4.23 -7.26 15.80
CA TYR A 110 5.35 -7.10 16.73
C TYR A 110 6.48 -8.02 16.29
N GLU A 111 7.62 -7.44 15.93
CA GLU A 111 8.78 -8.16 15.40
C GLU A 111 10.05 -7.62 16.09
N ASN A 112 10.99 -8.50 16.41
CA ASN A 112 12.30 -8.12 16.98
C ASN A 112 12.23 -7.21 18.22
N GLY A 113 11.20 -7.36 19.07
CA GLY A 113 11.04 -6.54 20.27
C GLY A 113 10.44 -5.15 20.02
N GLN A 114 9.94 -4.87 18.83
CA GLN A 114 9.34 -3.59 18.47
C GLN A 114 7.98 -3.79 17.76
N GLY A 115 7.05 -2.86 18.00
CA GLY A 115 5.79 -2.80 17.24
C GLY A 115 6.04 -2.35 15.81
N CYS A 116 5.37 -3.00 14.86
CA CYS A 116 5.46 -2.70 13.44
C CYS A 116 4.05 -2.61 12.84
N VAL A 117 3.94 -1.98 11.66
CA VAL A 117 2.66 -1.82 10.95
C VAL A 117 2.63 -2.61 9.65
N TYR A 118 1.47 -3.17 9.33
CA TYR A 118 1.27 -3.81 8.04
C TYR A 118 0.73 -2.77 7.05
N ARG A 119 1.56 -2.49 6.04
CA ARG A 119 1.25 -1.58 4.93
C ARG A 119 1.71 -2.20 3.61
N ASP A 120 1.08 -1.82 2.51
CA ASP A 120 1.50 -2.24 1.18
C ASP A 120 2.79 -1.51 0.73
N ALA A 121 3.30 -1.85 -0.46
CA ALA A 121 4.55 -1.28 -0.97
C ALA A 121 4.47 0.23 -1.27
N ARG A 122 3.26 0.78 -1.39
CA ARG A 122 3.00 2.21 -1.60
C ARG A 122 2.75 2.93 -0.28
N GLY A 123 2.81 2.22 0.85
CA GLY A 123 2.61 2.77 2.19
C GLY A 123 1.16 2.72 2.69
N TYR A 124 0.22 2.16 1.94
CA TYR A 124 -1.19 2.11 2.36
C TYR A 124 -1.41 1.08 3.47
N PRO A 125 -2.23 1.40 4.49
CA PRO A 125 -2.56 0.45 5.56
C PRO A 125 -3.29 -0.79 5.05
N LEU A 126 -2.97 -1.94 5.65
CA LEU A 126 -3.81 -3.12 5.55
C LEU A 126 -4.80 -3.16 6.70
N PHE A 127 -6.06 -3.48 6.41
CA PHE A 127 -7.13 -3.52 7.40
C PHE A 127 -7.46 -4.95 7.80
N TYR A 128 -8.00 -5.11 9.00
CA TYR A 128 -8.49 -6.40 9.48
C TYR A 128 -9.58 -6.98 8.57
N SER A 129 -10.38 -6.15 7.92
CA SER A 129 -11.33 -6.58 6.90
C SER A 129 -10.63 -7.24 5.70
N ASP A 130 -9.47 -6.73 5.28
CA ASP A 130 -8.69 -7.35 4.20
C ASP A 130 -8.20 -8.74 4.61
N LEU A 131 -7.82 -8.89 5.88
CA LEU A 131 -7.36 -10.16 6.46
C LEU A 131 -8.49 -11.18 6.58
N GLN A 132 -9.67 -10.74 7.00
CA GLN A 132 -10.85 -11.59 7.07
C GLN A 132 -11.32 -12.04 5.69
N ASN A 133 -11.18 -11.19 4.68
CA ASN A 133 -11.58 -11.47 3.31
C ASN A 133 -10.51 -12.22 2.49
N GLY A 134 -9.33 -12.47 3.05
CA GLY A 134 -8.22 -13.14 2.37
C GLY A 134 -7.48 -12.27 1.34
N ASN A 135 -7.77 -10.97 1.29
CA ASN A 135 -7.19 -10.02 0.34
C ASN A 135 -5.79 -9.51 0.74
N VAL A 136 -5.32 -9.88 1.94
CA VAL A 136 -4.03 -9.40 2.49
C VAL A 136 -2.86 -9.78 1.62
N ALA A 137 -2.81 -11.00 1.08
CA ALA A 137 -1.70 -11.41 0.23
C ALA A 137 -1.66 -10.60 -1.08
N GLU A 138 -2.81 -10.20 -1.61
CA GLU A 138 -2.89 -9.34 -2.80
C GLU A 138 -2.48 -7.90 -2.47
N TYR A 139 -3.02 -7.31 -1.42
CA TYR A 139 -2.72 -5.91 -1.05
C TYR A 139 -1.33 -5.73 -0.44
N TYR A 140 -0.88 -6.60 0.46
CA TYR A 140 0.46 -6.52 1.07
C TYR A 140 1.58 -6.60 0.02
N ASN A 141 1.33 -7.35 -1.04
CA ASN A 141 2.28 -7.60 -2.11
C ASN A 141 2.09 -6.71 -3.34
N LYS A 142 1.00 -5.94 -3.48
CA LYS A 142 0.80 -5.00 -4.60
C LYS A 142 1.91 -3.96 -4.59
N GLY A 143 2.82 -4.07 -5.56
CA GLY A 143 4.07 -3.29 -5.64
C GLY A 143 5.31 -3.96 -5.03
N SER A 144 5.25 -5.24 -4.67
CA SER A 144 6.41 -6.04 -4.28
C SER A 144 7.33 -6.30 -5.47
N LEU A 145 8.58 -6.71 -5.20
CA LEU A 145 9.51 -7.16 -6.24
C LEU A 145 8.89 -8.24 -7.15
N TRP A 146 7.97 -9.09 -6.68
CA TRP A 146 7.34 -10.13 -7.50
C TRP A 146 6.30 -9.52 -8.45
N ASP A 147 5.39 -8.71 -7.91
CA ASP A 147 4.30 -8.07 -8.65
C ASP A 147 4.83 -7.16 -9.76
N ASN A 148 5.95 -6.47 -9.49
CA ASN A 148 6.64 -5.61 -10.45
C ASN A 148 7.68 -6.34 -11.30
N SER A 149 8.05 -7.58 -10.96
CA SER A 149 9.00 -8.33 -11.77
C SER A 149 8.43 -8.63 -13.16
N PRO A 150 9.26 -8.59 -14.22
CA PRO A 150 8.84 -9.03 -15.54
C PRO A 150 8.37 -10.49 -15.47
N ALA A 151 7.42 -10.84 -16.33
CA ALA A 151 7.01 -12.23 -16.49
C ALA A 151 8.17 -13.06 -17.01
N CYS A 152 8.42 -14.24 -16.44
CA CYS A 152 9.44 -15.13 -16.97
C CYS A 152 9.08 -15.57 -18.40
N PRO A 153 10.05 -15.59 -19.34
CA PRO A 153 9.79 -15.93 -20.74
C PRO A 153 9.44 -17.41 -20.96
N ASN A 154 9.83 -18.26 -20.01
CA ASN A 154 9.60 -19.70 -20.06
C ASN A 154 8.55 -20.12 -19.04
N ALA A 155 7.89 -21.26 -19.26
CA ALA A 155 7.02 -21.86 -18.26
C ALA A 155 7.83 -22.35 -17.04
N PRO A 156 7.23 -22.36 -15.83
CA PRO A 156 7.90 -22.86 -14.64
C PRO A 156 8.12 -24.37 -14.73
N SER A 157 9.25 -24.82 -14.19
CA SER A 157 9.65 -26.21 -14.04
C SER A 157 10.43 -26.38 -12.72
N TRP A 158 10.63 -27.61 -12.28
CA TRP A 158 11.42 -27.91 -11.08
C TRP A 158 12.87 -27.38 -11.14
N SER A 159 13.43 -27.24 -12.34
CA SER A 159 14.81 -26.76 -12.51
C SER A 159 14.92 -25.24 -12.55
N ASN A 160 13.90 -24.53 -13.03
CA ASN A 160 13.98 -23.08 -13.27
C ASN A 160 13.11 -22.23 -12.32
N ALA A 161 12.24 -22.85 -11.52
CA ALA A 161 11.36 -22.15 -10.61
C ALA A 161 11.75 -22.37 -9.15
N ARG A 162 11.65 -21.30 -8.36
CA ARG A 162 11.79 -21.32 -6.90
C ARG A 162 10.58 -20.63 -6.30
N ALA A 163 9.87 -21.34 -5.42
CA ALA A 163 8.80 -20.73 -4.66
C ALA A 163 9.40 -19.81 -3.59
N ASP A 164 8.80 -18.64 -3.39
CA ASP A 164 9.03 -17.86 -2.17
C ASP A 164 8.21 -18.42 -1.00
N ASN A 165 8.30 -17.76 0.16
CA ASN A 165 7.57 -18.14 1.38
C ASN A 165 6.03 -18.08 1.23
N PHE A 166 5.53 -17.56 0.11
CA PHE A 166 4.11 -17.43 -0.21
C PHE A 166 3.67 -18.42 -1.30
N GLY A 167 4.56 -19.29 -1.76
CA GLY A 167 4.29 -20.27 -2.81
C GLY A 167 4.30 -19.68 -4.22
N ARG A 168 4.61 -18.38 -4.39
CA ARG A 168 4.71 -17.75 -5.70
C ARG A 168 6.03 -18.13 -6.35
N LEU A 169 5.98 -18.43 -7.64
CA LEU A 169 7.15 -18.90 -8.36
C LEU A 169 7.98 -17.75 -8.91
N TRP A 170 9.27 -17.79 -8.62
CA TRP A 170 10.33 -16.92 -9.12
C TRP A 170 11.26 -17.68 -10.05
N GLY A 171 11.79 -16.99 -11.05
CA GLY A 171 12.82 -17.48 -11.95
C GLY A 171 13.91 -16.43 -12.21
N TRP A 172 14.82 -16.79 -13.10
CA TRP A 172 15.85 -15.89 -13.62
C TRP A 172 15.72 -15.83 -15.15
N ASP A 173 15.69 -14.63 -15.71
CA ASP A 173 15.73 -14.41 -17.15
C ASP A 173 17.16 -14.13 -17.58
N ASP A 174 17.84 -15.12 -18.17
CA ASP A 174 19.22 -15.00 -18.63
C ASP A 174 19.40 -13.93 -19.71
N LYS A 175 18.35 -13.65 -20.50
CA LYS A 175 18.40 -12.64 -21.56
C LYS A 175 18.31 -11.23 -20.99
N ALA A 176 17.46 -11.04 -19.99
CA ALA A 176 17.34 -9.76 -19.28
C ALA A 176 18.42 -9.56 -18.21
N GLY A 177 19.06 -10.63 -17.75
CA GLY A 177 20.03 -10.60 -16.65
C GLY A 177 19.39 -10.21 -15.32
N SER A 178 18.13 -10.58 -15.09
CA SER A 178 17.37 -10.18 -13.90
C SER A 178 16.43 -11.28 -13.41
N SER A 179 15.98 -11.16 -12.16
CA SER A 179 14.89 -11.98 -11.63
C SER A 179 13.58 -11.73 -12.39
N CYS A 180 12.77 -12.76 -12.51
CA CYS A 180 11.45 -12.70 -13.13
C CYS A 180 10.43 -13.48 -12.28
N ALA A 181 9.14 -13.20 -12.48
CA ALA A 181 8.02 -13.85 -11.81
C ALA A 181 7.27 -14.74 -12.79
N PHE A 182 6.92 -15.98 -12.40
CA PHE A 182 6.07 -16.83 -13.24
C PHE A 182 4.61 -16.42 -13.10
N LYS A 183 4.11 -15.74 -14.12
CA LYS A 183 2.78 -15.15 -14.20
C LYS A 183 2.00 -15.75 -15.37
N ASP A 184 0.68 -15.85 -15.23
CA ASP A 184 -0.20 -16.16 -16.35
C ASP A 184 -0.45 -14.93 -17.25
N ALA A 185 -1.26 -15.10 -18.30
CA ALA A 185 -1.57 -14.02 -19.24
C ALA A 185 -2.33 -12.84 -18.61
N SER A 186 -2.96 -13.03 -17.45
CA SER A 186 -3.64 -11.99 -16.68
C SER A 186 -2.74 -11.31 -15.65
N GLY A 187 -1.48 -11.76 -15.52
CA GLY A 187 -0.53 -11.27 -14.52
C GLY A 187 -0.65 -11.95 -13.16
N GLN A 188 -1.50 -12.97 -13.01
CA GLN A 188 -1.67 -13.71 -11.76
C GLN A 188 -0.57 -14.76 -11.57
N ALA A 189 -0.32 -15.14 -10.31
CA ALA A 189 0.71 -16.12 -9.97
C ALA A 189 0.36 -17.51 -10.49
N ILE A 190 1.33 -18.15 -11.15
CA ILE A 190 1.27 -19.58 -11.45
C ILE A 190 1.82 -20.33 -10.24
N TYR A 191 1.00 -21.20 -9.66
CA TYR A 191 1.39 -22.07 -8.55
C TYR A 191 1.84 -23.44 -9.07
N PRO A 192 2.71 -24.16 -8.35
CA PRO A 192 3.01 -25.54 -8.66
C PRO A 192 1.73 -26.37 -8.74
N PRO A 193 1.63 -27.34 -9.67
CA PRO A 193 0.53 -28.29 -9.63
C PRO A 193 0.51 -28.98 -8.26
N LYS A 194 -0.68 -29.12 -7.67
CA LYS A 194 -0.83 -29.91 -6.44
C LYS A 194 -0.35 -31.34 -6.73
N PRO A 195 0.48 -31.95 -5.85
CA PRO A 195 0.92 -33.32 -6.02
C PRO A 195 -0.26 -34.31 -6.05
#